data_AF-A0A815K8F2-F1
#
_entry.id   AF-A0A815K8F2-F1
#
_cell.length_a   1.000
_cell.length_b   1.000
_cell.length_c   1.000
_cell.angle_alpha   90.00
_cell.angle_beta   90.00
_cell.angle_gamma   90.00
#
_symmetry.space_group_name_H-M   'P 1'
#
loop_
_entity.id
_entity.type
_entity.pdbx_description
1 polymer ?
#
loop_
_entity_poly.entity_id
_entity_poly.type
_entity_poly.pdbx_seq_one_letter_code
_entity_poly.pdbx_strand_id
1 'polypeptide(L)'
;MKFATILQYLNKNPATIIKYFDVRLFVRDNKKWILFVSVCVLIQLYTIVIFPIQSNKYQFNEKTDQKLLDGCRYVYIDMGTNIGIQIRKLYEPQLYANAPVLPLFKEIFGNYSNEVCSVGFEANPLHDSYLKEFQTYCLKRGWRVKIFTSTAVSIKDGNVTFHTEPGNEQNNQWGASLVARPNTANITVPSIDVLSWLKSTVLDRKLSPGFLPPRIMMKSDIEGHDSMVLANLILSGLYCSIDLIYGEHLSPQFQDSVSLFQQYSESCKTKLISMDDESYHTARFSFIIQNSTY
;
A
#
# COMPACT_ATOMS: atom_id res chain seq x y z
N MET A 1 -16.98 -8.34 -18.03
CA MET A 1 -18.15 -7.87 -17.27
C MET A 1 -18.11 -6.34 -17.18
N LYS A 2 -18.95 -5.64 -17.94
CA LYS A 2 -19.15 -4.18 -17.82
C LYS A 2 -20.64 -3.87 -18.05
N PHE A 3 -21.43 -3.92 -16.97
CA PHE A 3 -22.86 -3.56 -16.96
C PHE A 3 -23.08 -2.04 -16.72
N ALA A 4 -22.02 -1.26 -16.52
CA ALA A 4 -22.12 0.14 -16.11
C ALA A 4 -22.30 1.15 -17.26
N THR A 5 -22.22 0.73 -18.53
CA THR A 5 -22.24 1.68 -19.66
C THR A 5 -23.63 1.90 -20.28
N ILE A 6 -24.62 1.07 -19.95
CA ILE A 6 -25.99 1.18 -20.52
C ILE A 6 -26.86 2.19 -19.75
N LEU A 7 -26.63 2.37 -18.44
CA LEU A 7 -27.44 3.27 -17.61
C LEU A 7 -27.16 4.77 -17.85
N GLN A 8 -26.00 5.13 -18.40
CA GLN A 8 -25.70 6.53 -18.74
C GLN A 8 -26.30 6.98 -20.07
N TYR A 9 -26.73 6.06 -20.94
CA TYR A 9 -27.34 6.40 -22.23
C TYR A 9 -28.86 6.58 -22.14
N LEU A 10 -29.51 6.00 -21.13
CA LEU A 10 -30.98 6.04 -20.95
C LEU A 10 -31.50 7.29 -20.22
N ASN A 11 -30.62 8.17 -19.72
CA ASN A 11 -31.02 9.34 -18.92
C ASN A 11 -30.99 10.68 -19.68
N LYS A 12 -30.95 10.66 -21.03
CA LYS A 12 -30.80 11.88 -21.85
C LYS A 12 -31.90 12.15 -22.88
N ASN A 13 -32.97 11.35 -22.96
CA ASN A 13 -34.09 11.67 -23.87
C ASN A 13 -35.41 10.96 -23.48
N PRO A 14 -36.33 11.62 -22.76
CA PRO A 14 -37.63 11.04 -22.41
C PRO A 14 -38.60 10.92 -23.61
N ALA A 15 -38.23 11.38 -24.81
CA ALA A 15 -39.09 11.36 -26.00
C ALA A 15 -39.00 10.08 -26.87
N THR A 16 -38.13 9.12 -26.54
CA THR A 16 -37.88 7.94 -27.41
C THR A 16 -38.54 6.65 -26.91
N ILE A 17 -39.33 6.69 -25.83
CA ILE A 17 -39.96 5.50 -25.22
C ILE A 17 -41.35 5.17 -25.82
N ILE A 18 -41.90 6.00 -26.70
CA ILE A 18 -43.23 5.77 -27.32
C ILE A 18 -43.13 5.14 -28.73
N LYS A 19 -42.14 4.26 -28.97
CA LYS A 19 -42.05 3.54 -30.25
C LYS A 19 -41.87 2.02 -30.16
N TYR A 20 -41.90 1.44 -28.96
CA TYR A 20 -41.68 0.00 -28.77
C TYR A 20 -42.80 -0.76 -28.04
N PHE A 21 -43.97 -0.16 -27.87
CA PHE A 21 -45.17 -0.89 -27.41
C PHE A 21 -46.32 -0.69 -28.40
N ASP A 22 -46.25 -1.38 -29.55
CA ASP A 22 -47.43 -1.63 -30.38
C ASP A 22 -48.24 -2.76 -29.72
N VAL A 23 -48.99 -2.40 -28.67
CA VAL A 23 -50.00 -3.29 -28.09
C VAL A 23 -51.30 -3.04 -28.83
N ARG A 24 -51.51 -3.73 -29.95
CA ARG A 24 -52.84 -3.82 -30.57
C ARG A 24 -53.73 -4.67 -29.68
N LEU A 25 -54.34 -4.05 -28.67
CA LEU A 25 -55.48 -4.62 -27.98
C LEU A 25 -56.70 -4.48 -28.89
N PHE A 26 -57.15 -5.63 -29.39
CA PHE A 26 -58.42 -5.77 -30.10
C PHE A 26 -59.55 -5.55 -29.09
N VAL A 27 -60.08 -4.33 -29.02
CA VAL A 27 -61.16 -3.97 -28.10
C VAL A 27 -62.50 -4.24 -28.77
N ARG A 28 -63.14 -5.35 -28.38
CA ARG A 28 -64.58 -5.57 -28.52
C ARG A 28 -65.16 -5.63 -27.11
N ASP A 29 -66.07 -4.68 -26.83
CA ASP A 29 -66.79 -4.40 -25.57
C ASP A 29 -66.06 -3.67 -24.43
N ASN A 30 -66.42 -2.38 -24.29
CA ASN A 30 -65.60 -1.33 -23.70
C ASN A 30 -65.99 -0.92 -22.26
N LYS A 31 -66.90 -1.64 -21.57
CA LYS A 31 -67.41 -1.18 -20.26
C LYS A 31 -66.89 -1.96 -19.06
N LYS A 32 -66.51 -3.23 -19.22
CA LYS A 32 -66.03 -4.06 -18.09
C LYS A 32 -64.53 -3.91 -17.81
N TRP A 33 -63.73 -3.65 -18.85
CA TRP A 33 -62.28 -3.49 -18.71
C TRP A 33 -61.86 -2.16 -18.07
N ILE A 34 -62.57 -1.07 -18.39
CA ILE A 34 -62.30 0.24 -17.77
C ILE A 34 -62.54 0.17 -16.26
N LEU A 35 -63.62 -0.50 -15.83
CA LEU A 35 -63.91 -0.68 -14.41
C LEU A 35 -62.83 -1.49 -13.68
N PHE A 36 -62.30 -2.54 -14.31
CA PHE A 36 -61.26 -3.38 -13.71
C PHE A 36 -59.93 -2.65 -13.55
N VAL A 37 -59.52 -1.88 -14.57
CA VAL A 37 -58.28 -1.07 -14.50
C VAL A 37 -58.41 0.04 -13.46
N SER A 38 -59.55 0.73 -13.38
CA SER A 38 -59.78 1.78 -12.38
C SER A 38 -59.76 1.25 -10.95
N VAL A 39 -60.32 0.05 -10.69
CA VAL A 39 -60.29 -0.56 -9.36
C VAL A 39 -58.87 -0.97 -8.97
N CYS A 40 -58.07 -1.54 -9.89
CA CYS A 40 -56.67 -1.89 -9.59
C CYS A 40 -55.80 -0.66 -9.29
N VAL A 41 -55.97 0.45 -10.02
CA VAL A 41 -55.24 1.70 -9.77
C VAL A 41 -55.64 2.30 -8.42
N LEU A 42 -56.93 2.27 -8.06
CA LEU A 42 -57.40 2.76 -6.77
C LEU A 42 -56.89 1.91 -5.59
N ILE A 43 -56.82 0.58 -5.74
CA ILE A 43 -56.25 -0.31 -4.73
C ILE A 43 -54.74 -0.03 -4.54
N GLN A 44 -53.99 0.17 -5.62
CA GLN A 44 -52.57 0.52 -5.53
C GLN A 44 -52.35 1.87 -4.83
N LEU A 45 -53.15 2.89 -5.16
CA LEU A 45 -53.07 4.19 -4.50
C LEU A 45 -53.44 4.10 -3.01
N TYR A 46 -54.42 3.27 -2.64
CA TYR A 46 -54.82 3.08 -1.24
C TYR A 46 -53.72 2.43 -0.39
N THR A 47 -52.94 1.50 -0.97
CA THR A 47 -51.80 0.88 -0.26
C THR A 47 -50.62 1.84 -0.01
N ILE A 48 -50.41 2.82 -0.88
CA ILE A 48 -49.31 3.80 -0.75
C ILE A 48 -49.61 4.83 0.36
N VAL A 49 -50.89 5.12 0.63
CA VAL A 49 -51.30 6.15 1.61
C VAL A 49 -51.34 5.61 3.05
N ILE A 50 -51.61 4.32 3.26
CA ILE A 50 -51.80 3.75 4.61
C ILE A 50 -50.54 3.11 5.20
N PHE A 51 -49.56 2.74 4.37
CA PHE A 51 -48.24 2.33 4.88
C PHE A 51 -47.26 3.49 4.73
N PRO A 52 -47.16 4.41 5.72
CA PRO A 52 -46.03 5.31 5.76
C PRO A 52 -44.78 4.43 5.79
N ILE A 53 -43.97 4.54 4.74
CA ILE A 53 -42.64 3.95 4.71
C ILE A 53 -41.93 4.49 5.95
N GLN A 54 -41.80 3.65 6.98
CA GLN A 54 -40.90 3.90 8.08
C GLN A 54 -39.53 4.05 7.42
N SER A 55 -39.09 5.29 7.23
CA SER A 55 -37.71 5.59 6.94
C SER A 55 -36.95 5.21 8.19
N ASN A 56 -36.56 3.93 8.26
CA ASN A 56 -35.50 3.51 9.14
C ASN A 56 -34.32 4.39 8.79
N LYS A 57 -34.08 5.42 9.61
CA LYS A 57 -32.78 6.08 9.70
C LYS A 57 -31.81 5.02 10.20
N TYR A 58 -31.39 4.15 9.29
CA TYR A 58 -30.15 3.43 9.42
C TYR A 58 -29.09 4.53 9.46
N GLN A 59 -28.67 4.89 10.67
CA GLN A 59 -27.39 5.54 10.89
C GLN A 59 -26.35 4.54 10.39
N PHE A 60 -25.98 4.68 9.12
CA PHE A 60 -24.75 4.10 8.63
C PHE A 60 -23.64 4.80 9.40
N ASN A 61 -23.16 4.12 10.44
CA ASN A 61 -21.97 4.54 11.14
C ASN A 61 -20.82 4.21 10.18
N GLU A 62 -20.54 5.14 9.27
CA GLU A 62 -19.46 5.06 8.29
C GLU A 62 -18.16 5.08 9.10
N LYS A 63 -17.74 3.90 9.56
CA LYS A 63 -16.36 3.64 9.94
C LYS A 63 -15.61 3.89 8.65
N THR A 64 -15.01 5.07 8.52
CA THR A 64 -14.22 5.42 7.34
C THR A 64 -13.17 4.34 7.18
N ASP A 65 -13.30 3.50 6.15
CA ASP A 65 -12.29 2.52 5.73
C ASP A 65 -11.05 3.27 5.21
N GLN A 66 -10.39 3.98 6.11
CA GLN A 66 -9.19 4.75 5.81
C GLN A 66 -8.04 3.77 5.69
N LYS A 67 -7.44 3.68 4.50
CA LYS A 67 -6.27 2.84 4.29
C LYS A 67 -5.06 3.42 5.02
N LEU A 68 -4.11 2.55 5.35
CA LEU A 68 -2.88 2.89 6.07
C LEU A 68 -2.18 4.16 5.52
N LEU A 69 -2.11 4.27 4.19
CA LEU A 69 -1.40 5.34 3.50
C LEU A 69 -2.32 6.38 2.87
N ASP A 70 -3.61 6.41 3.23
CA ASP A 70 -4.48 7.50 2.81
C ASP A 70 -3.92 8.83 3.33
N GLY A 71 -3.89 9.82 2.43
CA GLY A 71 -3.31 11.14 2.64
C GLY A 71 -1.78 11.22 2.47
N CYS A 72 -1.08 10.10 2.28
CA CYS A 72 0.38 10.11 2.08
C CYS A 72 0.73 10.53 0.66
N ARG A 73 1.39 11.68 0.47
CA ARG A 73 1.93 12.06 -0.84
C ARG A 73 3.23 11.32 -1.13
N TYR A 74 4.13 11.30 -0.17
CA TYR A 74 5.43 10.65 -0.24
C TYR A 74 5.41 9.37 0.57
N VAL A 75 5.95 8.29 0.01
CA VAL A 75 6.00 6.98 0.64
C VAL A 75 7.42 6.43 0.56
N TYR A 76 7.94 6.01 1.71
CA TYR A 76 9.18 5.26 1.81
C TYR A 76 8.87 3.84 2.30
N ILE A 77 9.37 2.83 1.59
CA ILE A 77 9.16 1.42 1.89
C ILE A 77 10.52 0.80 2.24
N ASP A 78 10.67 0.30 3.45
CA ASP A 78 11.89 -0.28 3.97
C ASP A 78 11.71 -1.79 4.17
N MET A 79 12.14 -2.59 3.20
CA MET A 79 12.02 -4.05 3.24
C MET A 79 13.33 -4.61 3.79
N GLY A 80 13.30 -5.14 5.02
CA GLY A 80 14.50 -5.45 5.80
C GLY A 80 14.95 -4.24 6.61
N THR A 81 14.05 -3.75 7.47
CA THR A 81 14.32 -2.53 8.24
C THR A 81 15.36 -2.76 9.35
N ASN A 82 15.65 -4.02 9.71
CA ASN A 82 16.58 -4.42 10.76
C ASN A 82 16.22 -3.75 12.10
N ILE A 83 17.02 -2.77 12.54
CA ILE A 83 16.75 -1.96 13.73
C ILE A 83 16.07 -0.61 13.40
N GLY A 84 15.52 -0.43 12.20
CA GLY A 84 14.83 0.80 11.80
C GLY A 84 15.76 1.95 11.42
N ILE A 85 17.04 1.68 11.17
CA ILE A 85 18.07 2.72 10.98
C ILE A 85 17.81 3.58 9.74
N GLN A 86 17.32 3.00 8.65
CA GLN A 86 17.06 3.72 7.40
C GLN A 86 15.89 4.70 7.56
N ILE A 87 14.82 4.25 8.19
CA ILE A 87 13.68 5.10 8.57
C ILE A 87 14.17 6.22 9.50
N ARG A 88 15.07 5.93 10.45
CA ARG A 88 15.62 6.98 11.33
C ARG A 88 16.47 7.99 10.56
N LYS A 89 17.32 7.56 9.62
CA LYS A 89 18.10 8.44 8.73
C LYS A 89 17.20 9.38 7.92
N LEU A 90 16.02 8.92 7.50
CA LEU A 90 15.05 9.75 6.78
C LEU A 90 14.54 10.92 7.62
N TYR A 91 14.14 10.67 8.87
CA TYR A 91 13.53 11.68 9.74
C TYR A 91 14.53 12.49 10.57
N GLU A 92 15.71 11.93 10.85
CA GLU A 92 16.77 12.58 11.64
C GLU A 92 18.12 12.61 10.90
N PRO A 93 18.17 13.12 9.66
CA PRO A 93 19.37 13.06 8.81
C PRO A 93 20.60 13.75 9.43
N GLN A 94 20.39 14.75 10.30
CA GLN A 94 21.45 15.45 11.02
C GLN A 94 22.29 14.55 11.93
N LEU A 95 21.73 13.42 12.38
CA LEU A 95 22.46 12.43 13.19
C LEU A 95 23.39 11.55 12.34
N TYR A 96 23.28 11.63 11.00
CA TYR A 96 23.92 10.73 10.04
C TYR A 96 24.53 11.52 8.87
N ALA A 97 25.19 12.64 9.14
CA ALA A 97 25.56 13.66 8.15
C ALA A 97 26.34 13.16 6.91
N ASN A 98 26.84 11.92 6.88
CA ASN A 98 27.53 11.32 5.74
C ASN A 98 26.92 10.00 5.26
N ALA A 99 25.71 9.64 5.70
CA ALA A 99 25.07 8.39 5.26
C ALA A 99 24.76 8.43 3.75
N PRO A 100 25.26 7.45 2.95
CA PRO A 100 25.04 7.36 1.51
C PRO A 100 23.59 7.45 1.04
N VAL A 101 22.60 7.10 1.87
CA VAL A 101 21.18 7.20 1.52
C VAL A 101 20.64 8.64 1.54
N LEU A 102 21.27 9.56 2.28
CA LEU A 102 20.73 10.91 2.46
C LEU A 102 20.57 11.70 1.15
N PRO A 103 21.54 11.67 0.20
CA PRO A 103 21.34 12.27 -1.12
C PRO A 103 20.13 11.69 -1.87
N LEU A 104 19.84 10.40 -1.73
CA LEU A 104 18.70 9.76 -2.39
C LEU A 104 17.37 10.21 -1.77
N PHE A 105 17.29 10.29 -0.44
CA PHE A 105 16.11 10.87 0.22
C PHE A 105 15.88 12.31 -0.21
N LYS A 106 16.93 13.11 -0.30
CA LYS A 106 16.84 14.50 -0.76
C LYS A 106 16.42 14.59 -2.23
N GLU A 107 16.89 13.68 -3.09
CA GLU A 107 16.50 13.62 -4.49
C GLU A 107 15.00 13.34 -4.65
N ILE A 108 14.47 12.33 -3.93
CA ILE A 108 13.10 11.87 -4.09
C ILE A 108 12.10 12.73 -3.31
N PHE A 109 12.44 13.08 -2.06
CA PHE A 109 11.54 13.73 -1.11
C PHE A 109 11.90 15.19 -0.83
N GLY A 110 13.02 15.71 -1.33
CA GLY A 110 13.44 17.08 -1.04
C GLY A 110 13.66 17.32 0.46
N ASN A 111 13.11 18.41 0.98
CA ASN A 111 13.15 18.75 2.41
C ASN A 111 11.90 18.26 3.17
N TYR A 112 11.09 17.38 2.58
CA TYR A 112 9.79 16.97 3.10
C TYR A 112 9.83 15.68 3.93
N SER A 113 10.96 15.36 4.59
CA SER A 113 11.09 14.14 5.40
C SER A 113 9.93 13.91 6.37
N ASN A 114 9.46 14.97 7.05
CA ASN A 114 8.35 14.90 8.00
C ASN A 114 6.98 14.59 7.35
N GLU A 115 6.84 14.79 6.03
CA GLU A 115 5.62 14.50 5.27
C GLU A 115 5.65 13.10 4.63
N VAL A 116 6.79 12.41 4.69
CA VAL A 116 6.93 11.04 4.19
C VAL A 116 6.21 10.09 5.15
N CYS A 117 5.39 9.20 4.59
CA CYS A 117 4.90 8.04 5.30
C CYS A 117 5.86 6.88 5.10
N SER A 118 6.38 6.31 6.18
CA SER A 118 7.33 5.20 6.10
C SER A 118 6.67 3.89 6.51
N VAL A 119 6.92 2.83 5.73
CA VAL A 119 6.51 1.47 6.06
C VAL A 119 7.74 0.58 6.12
N GLY A 120 7.97 -0.04 7.28
CA GLY A 120 9.06 -1.01 7.48
C GLY A 120 8.54 -2.43 7.58
N PHE A 121 9.32 -3.39 7.07
CA PHE A 121 9.10 -4.82 7.27
C PHE A 121 10.36 -5.43 7.88
N GLU A 122 10.21 -6.16 8.98
CA GLU A 122 11.31 -6.90 9.62
C GLU A 122 10.85 -8.33 9.94
N ALA A 123 11.54 -9.32 9.39
CA ALA A 123 11.21 -10.73 9.60
C ALA A 123 11.72 -11.24 10.94
N ASN A 124 12.86 -10.75 11.43
CA ASN A 124 13.50 -11.23 12.65
C ASN A 124 12.74 -10.81 13.91
N PRO A 125 12.08 -11.75 14.62
CA PRO A 125 11.30 -11.44 15.81
C PRO A 125 12.16 -10.94 16.99
N LEU A 126 13.47 -11.13 16.96
CA LEU A 126 14.37 -10.62 18.01
C LEU A 126 14.43 -9.08 18.03
N HIS A 127 14.01 -8.42 16.95
CA HIS A 127 13.90 -6.96 16.83
C HIS A 127 12.53 -6.40 17.24
N ASP A 128 11.50 -7.24 17.43
CA ASP A 128 10.10 -6.83 17.62
C ASP A 128 9.92 -5.78 18.72
N SER A 129 10.45 -6.04 19.92
CA SER A 129 10.27 -5.16 21.07
C SER A 129 10.87 -3.78 20.79
N TYR A 130 12.05 -3.77 20.18
CA TYR A 130 12.79 -2.56 19.86
C TYR A 130 12.09 -1.76 18.75
N LEU A 131 11.66 -2.41 17.67
CA LEU A 131 10.97 -1.76 16.56
C LEU A 131 9.59 -1.22 16.96
N LYS A 132 8.88 -1.88 17.88
CA LYS A 132 7.63 -1.35 18.45
C LYS A 132 7.88 -0.06 19.26
N GLU A 133 8.98 -0.02 20.01
CA GLU A 133 9.41 1.19 20.72
C GLU A 133 9.81 2.30 19.74
N PHE A 134 10.58 1.97 18.70
CA PHE A 134 10.95 2.91 17.64
C PHE A 134 9.74 3.48 16.90
N GLN A 135 8.77 2.64 16.52
CA GLN A 135 7.53 3.10 15.91
C GLN A 135 6.79 4.06 16.86
N THR A 136 6.74 3.75 18.16
CA THR A 136 6.13 4.63 19.17
C THR A 136 6.87 5.96 19.27
N TYR A 137 8.20 5.95 19.21
CA TYR A 137 9.05 7.13 19.17
C TYR A 137 8.74 8.03 17.96
N CYS A 138 8.61 7.44 16.77
CA CYS A 138 8.26 8.17 15.56
C CYS A 138 6.86 8.79 15.64
N LEU A 139 5.87 8.01 16.09
CA LEU A 139 4.49 8.45 16.21
C LEU A 139 4.35 9.62 17.21
N LYS A 140 5.10 9.60 18.32
CA LYS A 140 5.13 10.71 19.30
C LYS A 140 5.66 12.02 18.71
N ARG A 141 6.46 11.96 17.64
CA ARG A 141 6.95 13.13 16.89
C ARG A 141 6.05 13.55 15.74
N GLY A 142 4.91 12.88 15.55
CA GLY A 142 3.99 13.14 14.44
C GLY A 142 4.44 12.53 13.12
N TRP A 143 5.51 11.73 13.09
CA TRP A 143 5.94 11.02 11.89
C TRP A 143 5.06 9.80 11.64
N ARG A 144 4.59 9.65 10.39
CA ARG A 144 3.70 8.56 9.99
C ARG A 144 4.51 7.32 9.66
N VAL A 145 4.78 6.49 10.66
CA VAL A 145 5.56 5.25 10.53
C VAL A 145 4.72 4.03 10.92
N LYS A 146 4.76 3.00 10.08
CA LYS A 146 4.21 1.67 10.39
C LYS A 146 5.26 0.60 10.15
N ILE A 147 5.56 -0.18 11.18
CA ILE A 147 6.47 -1.32 11.08
C ILE A 147 5.67 -2.61 11.24
N PHE A 148 5.84 -3.51 10.28
CA PHE A 148 5.37 -4.89 10.32
C PHE A 148 6.51 -5.75 10.87
N THR A 149 6.51 -5.95 12.18
CA THR A 149 7.50 -6.77 12.88
C THR A 149 7.16 -8.27 12.72
N SER A 150 8.15 -9.15 12.86
CA SER A 150 8.01 -10.58 12.60
C SER A 150 7.32 -10.89 11.26
N THR A 151 7.57 -10.10 10.21
CA THR A 151 6.88 -10.20 8.91
C THR A 151 7.90 -10.20 7.78
N ALA A 152 7.97 -11.32 7.06
CA ALA A 152 8.82 -11.45 5.88
C ALA A 152 8.17 -10.83 4.64
N VAL A 153 8.97 -10.17 3.81
CA VAL A 153 8.53 -9.74 2.48
C VAL A 153 8.68 -10.90 1.51
N SER A 154 7.64 -11.19 0.74
CA SER A 154 7.63 -12.28 -0.24
C SER A 154 6.76 -11.94 -1.45
N ILE A 155 6.55 -12.93 -2.32
CA ILE A 155 5.67 -12.86 -3.50
C ILE A 155 4.32 -13.54 -3.27
N LYS A 156 4.06 -13.98 -2.03
CA LYS A 156 2.80 -14.61 -1.61
C LYS A 156 2.59 -14.41 -0.11
N ASP A 157 1.34 -14.27 0.28
CA ASP A 157 0.94 -14.37 1.68
C ASP A 157 1.12 -15.81 2.16
N GLY A 158 1.50 -15.98 3.42
CA GLY A 158 1.65 -17.29 4.02
C GLY A 158 2.52 -17.28 5.26
N ASN A 159 3.10 -18.43 5.56
CA ASN A 159 4.10 -18.60 6.58
C ASN A 159 5.38 -19.12 5.93
N VAL A 160 6.52 -18.55 6.30
CA VAL A 160 7.83 -18.93 5.79
C VAL A 160 8.76 -19.28 6.94
N THR A 161 9.76 -20.12 6.65
CA THR A 161 10.80 -20.43 7.63
C THR A 161 11.82 -19.29 7.66
N PHE A 162 11.82 -18.61 8.80
CA PHE A 162 12.76 -17.63 9.33
C PHE A 162 14.08 -18.25 9.78
N HIS A 163 15.28 -17.88 9.33
CA HIS A 163 16.52 -18.29 9.99
C HIS A 163 17.08 -17.13 10.81
N THR A 164 17.21 -17.30 12.13
CA THR A 164 17.65 -16.25 13.08
C THR A 164 18.98 -16.61 13.72
N GLU A 165 19.69 -15.64 14.30
CA GLU A 165 20.95 -15.84 15.03
C GLU A 165 20.85 -15.42 16.52
N PRO A 166 20.13 -16.19 17.36
CA PRO A 166 20.07 -15.88 18.80
C PRO A 166 21.47 -15.81 19.41
N GLY A 167 21.76 -14.77 20.22
CA GLY A 167 23.07 -14.56 20.83
C GLY A 167 24.03 -13.68 20.00
N ASN A 168 23.61 -13.22 18.81
CA ASN A 168 24.38 -12.31 17.96
C ASN A 168 23.88 -10.85 18.04
N GLU A 169 23.37 -10.42 19.20
CA GLU A 169 22.76 -9.08 19.38
C GLU A 169 23.76 -7.94 19.14
N GLN A 170 25.06 -8.16 19.41
CA GLN A 170 26.11 -7.15 19.22
C GLN A 170 26.27 -6.75 17.75
N ASN A 171 25.96 -7.65 16.83
CA ASN A 171 25.95 -7.41 15.39
C ASN A 171 24.53 -7.26 14.86
N ASN A 172 23.55 -6.94 15.71
CA ASN A 172 22.14 -6.81 15.34
C ASN A 172 21.57 -8.02 14.55
N GLN A 173 22.15 -9.22 14.73
CA GLN A 173 21.76 -10.45 14.03
C GLN A 173 21.76 -10.35 12.48
N TRP A 174 22.77 -9.72 11.88
CA TRP A 174 22.90 -9.57 10.42
C TRP A 174 22.89 -10.87 9.61
N GLY A 175 23.14 -12.04 10.20
CA GLY A 175 23.04 -13.30 9.48
C GLY A 175 21.62 -13.86 9.39
N ALA A 176 20.62 -13.18 9.95
CA ALA A 176 19.23 -13.62 9.89
C ALA A 176 18.68 -13.51 8.45
N SER A 177 18.10 -14.59 7.92
CA SER A 177 17.81 -14.71 6.49
C SER A 177 16.66 -15.67 6.19
N LEU A 178 16.07 -15.53 5.00
CA LEU A 178 15.14 -16.51 4.43
C LEU A 178 15.86 -17.75 3.85
N VAL A 179 17.20 -17.72 3.82
CA VAL A 179 18.07 -18.81 3.39
C VAL A 179 18.78 -19.40 4.61
N ALA A 180 18.75 -20.72 4.73
CA ALA A 180 19.40 -21.43 5.81
C ALA A 180 20.92 -21.19 5.81
N ARG A 181 21.48 -20.80 6.96
CA ARG A 181 22.92 -20.66 7.20
C ARG A 181 23.35 -21.51 8.40
N PRO A 182 24.62 -21.94 8.50
CA PRO A 182 25.13 -22.63 9.69
C PRO A 182 24.88 -21.82 10.96
N ASN A 183 24.61 -22.50 12.08
CA ASN A 183 24.39 -21.89 13.41
C ASN A 183 23.17 -20.94 13.52
N THR A 184 22.19 -21.08 12.64
CA THR A 184 20.92 -20.35 12.74
C THR A 184 19.83 -21.17 13.43
N ALA A 185 18.89 -20.49 14.09
CA ALA A 185 17.68 -21.07 14.65
C ALA A 185 16.49 -20.81 13.72
N ASN A 186 15.73 -21.87 13.45
CA ASN A 186 14.53 -21.79 12.62
C ASN A 186 13.36 -21.24 13.43
N ILE A 187 12.64 -20.28 12.84
CA ILE A 187 11.38 -19.76 13.34
C ILE A 187 10.38 -19.68 12.19
N THR A 188 9.09 -19.72 12.46
CA THR A 188 8.07 -19.49 11.43
C THR A 188 7.52 -18.09 11.60
N VAL A 189 7.53 -17.31 10.51
CA VAL A 189 7.00 -15.95 10.48
C VAL A 189 6.00 -15.80 9.34
N PRO A 190 4.96 -14.96 9.49
CA PRO A 190 4.10 -14.61 8.37
C PRO A 190 4.91 -13.94 7.26
N SER A 191 4.54 -14.20 6.02
CA SER A 191 5.01 -13.48 4.84
C SER A 191 3.87 -12.69 4.22
N ILE A 192 4.22 -11.56 3.60
CA ILE A 192 3.29 -10.74 2.82
C ILE A 192 3.58 -10.86 1.32
N ASP A 193 2.53 -10.94 0.51
CA ASP A 193 2.60 -10.68 -0.93
C ASP A 193 2.81 -9.18 -1.16
N VAL A 194 4.06 -8.80 -1.42
CA VAL A 194 4.42 -7.38 -1.59
C VAL A 194 3.79 -6.75 -2.82
N LEU A 195 3.48 -7.52 -3.88
CA LEU A 195 2.83 -7.00 -5.09
C LEU A 195 1.39 -6.62 -4.76
N SER A 196 0.64 -7.53 -4.14
CA SER A 196 -0.74 -7.29 -3.71
C SER A 196 -0.80 -6.14 -2.71
N TRP A 197 0.09 -6.13 -1.73
CA TRP A 197 0.18 -5.06 -0.74
C TRP A 197 0.52 -3.69 -1.35
N LEU A 198 1.51 -3.63 -2.25
CA LEU A 198 1.91 -2.39 -2.94
C LEU A 198 0.72 -1.82 -3.72
N LYS A 199 0.01 -2.67 -4.46
CA LYS A 199 -1.16 -2.25 -5.22
C LYS A 199 -2.27 -1.71 -4.31
N SER A 200 -2.72 -2.50 -3.32
CA SER A 200 -3.89 -2.16 -2.50
C SER A 200 -3.65 -1.01 -1.53
N THR A 201 -2.41 -0.90 -1.02
CA THR A 201 -2.05 -0.01 0.09
C THR A 201 -1.32 1.23 -0.38
N VAL A 202 -0.43 1.11 -1.37
CA VAL A 202 0.37 2.23 -1.86
C VAL A 202 -0.29 2.84 -3.09
N LEU A 203 -0.54 2.08 -4.15
CA LEU A 203 -1.03 2.64 -5.41
C LEU A 203 -2.50 3.08 -5.33
N ASP A 204 -3.34 2.30 -4.67
CA ASP A 204 -4.77 2.61 -4.50
C ASP A 204 -5.06 3.53 -3.29
N ARG A 205 -4.05 4.21 -2.75
CA ARG A 205 -4.22 5.15 -1.61
C ARG A 205 -4.88 6.44 -2.07
N LYS A 206 -5.70 7.03 -1.21
CA LYS A 206 -6.24 8.38 -1.45
C LYS A 206 -5.11 9.39 -1.29
N LEU A 207 -4.83 10.18 -2.33
CA LEU A 207 -3.85 11.26 -2.25
C LEU A 207 -4.50 12.51 -1.68
N SER A 208 -3.78 13.22 -0.80
CA SER A 208 -4.19 14.56 -0.38
C SER A 208 -4.24 15.50 -1.59
N PRO A 209 -5.17 16.48 -1.64
CA PRO A 209 -5.15 17.51 -2.67
C PRO A 209 -3.80 18.22 -2.69
N GLY A 210 -3.24 18.45 -3.88
CA GLY A 210 -2.01 19.21 -4.03
C GLY A 210 -1.37 19.06 -5.40
N PHE A 211 -0.49 19.99 -5.73
CA PHE A 211 0.03 20.18 -7.08
C PHE A 211 1.26 19.32 -7.40
N LEU A 212 1.99 18.84 -6.38
CA LEU A 212 3.20 18.03 -6.58
C LEU A 212 2.86 16.56 -6.84
N PRO A 213 3.56 15.88 -7.75
CA PRO A 213 3.34 14.46 -7.98
C PRO A 213 3.68 13.63 -6.72
N PRO A 214 2.94 12.53 -6.45
CA PRO A 214 3.33 11.59 -5.40
C PRO A 214 4.68 10.97 -5.74
N ARG A 215 5.45 10.60 -4.71
CA ARG A 215 6.73 9.89 -4.88
C ARG A 215 6.80 8.65 -4.01
N ILE A 216 7.43 7.62 -4.53
CA ILE A 216 7.62 6.33 -3.86
C ILE A 216 9.08 5.94 -3.97
N MET A 217 9.73 5.73 -2.83
CA MET A 217 11.08 5.16 -2.73
C MET A 217 11.03 3.85 -1.95
N MET A 218 11.87 2.90 -2.33
CA MET A 218 11.92 1.58 -1.72
C MET A 218 13.36 1.13 -1.46
N LYS A 219 13.61 0.55 -0.29
CA LYS A 219 14.79 -0.29 0.00
C LYS A 219 14.42 -1.75 -0.20
N SER A 220 15.26 -2.51 -0.91
CA SER A 220 15.21 -3.97 -0.95
C SER A 220 16.45 -4.54 -0.28
N ASP A 221 16.25 -5.06 0.92
CA ASP A 221 17.26 -5.77 1.69
C ASP A 221 16.60 -6.92 2.46
N ILE A 222 16.00 -7.85 1.72
CA ILE A 222 15.10 -8.88 2.24
C ILE A 222 15.89 -10.14 2.67
N GLU A 223 17.22 -10.04 2.75
CA GLU A 223 18.11 -11.10 3.21
C GLU A 223 17.79 -12.46 2.56
N GLY A 224 17.81 -12.50 1.23
CA GLY A 224 17.71 -13.74 0.44
C GLY A 224 16.54 -13.85 -0.52
N HIS A 225 15.66 -12.84 -0.61
CA HIS A 225 14.56 -12.81 -1.59
C HIS A 225 14.51 -11.57 -2.49
N ASP A 226 15.51 -10.70 -2.43
CA ASP A 226 15.59 -9.44 -3.18
C ASP A 226 15.38 -9.63 -4.68
N SER A 227 16.21 -10.46 -5.32
CA SER A 227 16.12 -10.73 -6.76
C SER A 227 14.75 -11.29 -7.16
N MET A 228 14.15 -12.14 -6.32
CA MET A 228 12.84 -12.73 -6.60
C MET A 228 11.72 -11.69 -6.51
N VAL A 229 11.74 -10.86 -5.48
CA VAL A 229 10.75 -9.79 -5.29
C VAL A 229 10.88 -8.74 -6.40
N LEU A 230 12.09 -8.28 -6.69
CA LEU A 230 12.32 -7.28 -7.74
C LEU A 230 11.99 -7.81 -9.12
N ALA A 231 12.32 -9.07 -9.44
CA ALA A 231 11.90 -9.70 -10.69
C ALA A 231 10.37 -9.76 -10.82
N ASN A 232 9.65 -10.09 -9.73
CA ASN A 232 8.19 -10.10 -9.74
C ASN A 232 7.59 -8.69 -9.89
N LEU A 233 8.19 -7.67 -9.29
CA LEU A 233 7.79 -6.27 -9.54
C LEU A 233 7.94 -5.90 -11.01
N ILE A 234 9.02 -6.32 -11.67
CA ILE A 234 9.24 -6.07 -13.10
C ILE A 234 8.20 -6.80 -13.95
N LEU A 235 8.03 -8.11 -13.74
CA LEU A 235 7.11 -8.94 -14.53
C LEU A 235 5.63 -8.56 -14.35
N SER A 236 5.27 -8.01 -13.18
CA SER A 236 3.91 -7.49 -12.93
C SER A 236 3.68 -6.07 -13.47
N GLY A 237 4.73 -5.39 -13.93
CA GLY A 237 4.70 -3.98 -14.34
C GLY A 237 4.65 -2.99 -13.17
N LEU A 238 4.65 -3.45 -11.91
CA LEU A 238 4.60 -2.60 -10.73
C LEU A 238 5.94 -1.91 -10.43
N TYR A 239 7.06 -2.45 -10.92
CA TYR A 239 8.37 -1.84 -10.80
C TYR A 239 8.35 -0.37 -11.24
N CYS A 240 7.72 -0.09 -12.39
CA CYS A 240 7.63 1.24 -12.99
C CYS A 240 6.74 2.24 -12.24
N SER A 241 6.05 1.81 -11.18
CA SER A 241 5.28 2.68 -10.30
C SER A 241 6.10 3.26 -9.14
N ILE A 242 7.35 2.82 -8.98
CA ILE A 242 8.28 3.25 -7.94
C ILE A 242 9.31 4.19 -8.57
N ASP A 243 9.62 5.33 -7.94
CA ASP A 243 10.57 6.29 -8.51
C ASP A 243 12.02 5.82 -8.34
N LEU A 244 12.33 5.25 -7.18
CA LEU A 244 13.68 4.77 -6.86
C LEU A 244 13.63 3.53 -5.98
N ILE A 245 14.39 2.52 -6.37
CA ILE A 245 14.67 1.33 -5.57
C ILE A 245 16.18 1.30 -5.34
N TYR A 246 16.60 1.10 -4.10
CA TYR A 246 17.97 0.74 -3.81
C TYR A 246 18.03 -0.58 -3.05
N GLY A 247 19.09 -1.36 -3.25
CA GLY A 247 19.26 -2.63 -2.56
C GLY A 247 20.71 -3.07 -2.50
N GLU A 248 20.99 -3.95 -1.55
CA GLU A 248 22.35 -4.40 -1.22
C GLU A 248 22.75 -5.63 -2.04
N HIS A 249 21.94 -6.69 -2.01
CA HIS A 249 22.30 -8.00 -2.56
C HIS A 249 21.91 -8.20 -4.03
N LEU A 250 22.14 -7.19 -4.87
CA LEU A 250 21.82 -7.24 -6.30
C LEU A 250 23.01 -7.79 -7.10
N SER A 251 22.86 -8.98 -7.69
CA SER A 251 23.93 -9.53 -8.54
C SER A 251 24.19 -8.63 -9.76
N PRO A 252 25.44 -8.55 -10.25
CA PRO A 252 25.75 -7.78 -11.45
C PRO A 252 24.88 -8.16 -12.65
N GLN A 253 24.63 -9.47 -12.84
CA GLN A 253 23.78 -9.95 -13.93
C GLN A 253 22.33 -9.46 -13.81
N PHE A 254 21.81 -9.35 -12.58
CA PHE A 254 20.49 -8.78 -12.35
C PHE A 254 20.47 -7.28 -12.68
N GLN A 255 21.48 -6.54 -12.22
CA GLN A 255 21.61 -5.10 -12.51
C GLN A 255 21.72 -4.83 -14.02
N ASP A 256 22.52 -5.62 -14.75
CA ASP A 256 22.65 -5.53 -16.21
C ASP A 256 21.31 -5.80 -16.90
N SER A 257 20.57 -6.82 -16.44
CA SER A 257 19.27 -7.18 -16.98
C SER A 257 18.24 -6.07 -16.79
N VAL A 258 18.22 -5.44 -15.60
CA VAL A 258 17.35 -4.29 -15.32
C VAL A 258 17.75 -3.08 -16.15
N SER A 259 19.05 -2.84 -16.32
CA SER A 259 19.56 -1.73 -17.14
C SER A 259 19.13 -1.88 -18.60
N LEU A 260 19.22 -3.11 -19.15
CA LEU A 260 18.73 -3.41 -20.49
C LEU A 260 17.23 -3.18 -20.61
N PHE A 261 16.45 -3.66 -19.63
CA PHE A 261 15.00 -3.42 -19.58
C PHE A 261 14.67 -1.92 -19.57
N GLN A 262 15.35 -1.13 -18.74
CA GLN A 262 15.17 0.32 -18.66
C GLN A 262 15.55 1.03 -19.96
N GLN A 263 16.63 0.60 -20.63
CA GLN A 263 17.07 1.16 -21.91
C GLN A 263 16.00 1.03 -23.01
N TYR A 264 15.26 -0.08 -23.04
CA TYR A 264 14.24 -0.34 -24.05
C TYR A 264 12.81 0.04 -23.61
N SER A 265 12.65 0.55 -22.40
CA SER A 265 11.37 1.00 -21.89
C SER A 265 11.20 2.51 -22.06
N GLU A 266 10.25 2.94 -22.88
CA GLU A 266 9.95 4.36 -23.08
C GLU A 266 9.23 5.02 -21.88
N SER A 267 8.59 4.24 -21.01
CA SER A 267 7.68 4.75 -19.97
C SER A 267 8.15 4.52 -18.53
N CYS A 268 8.96 3.49 -18.28
CA CYS A 268 9.50 3.18 -16.96
C CYS A 268 10.65 4.13 -16.60
N LYS A 269 10.51 4.88 -15.49
CA LYS A 269 11.52 5.85 -15.02
C LYS A 269 12.14 5.49 -13.68
N THR A 270 11.81 4.31 -13.14
CA THR A 270 12.36 3.80 -11.89
C THR A 270 13.87 3.73 -11.97
N LYS A 271 14.56 4.26 -10.96
CA LYS A 271 16.00 4.09 -10.80
C LYS A 271 16.29 2.89 -9.90
N LEU A 272 17.22 2.03 -10.30
CA LEU A 272 17.76 0.97 -9.45
C LEU A 272 19.18 1.35 -9.05
N ILE A 273 19.47 1.33 -7.75
CA ILE A 273 20.80 1.65 -7.21
C ILE A 273 21.27 0.47 -6.36
N SER A 274 22.44 -0.07 -6.67
CA SER A 274 23.12 -0.99 -5.77
C SER A 274 23.78 -0.16 -4.66
N MET A 275 23.30 -0.30 -3.44
CA MET A 275 23.83 0.42 -2.29
C MET A 275 23.56 -0.37 -1.02
N ASP A 276 24.65 -0.65 -0.32
CA ASP A 276 24.65 -1.00 1.10
C ASP A 276 24.88 0.31 1.88
N ASP A 277 23.87 0.76 2.62
CA ASP A 277 24.03 1.89 3.55
C ASP A 277 23.78 1.45 4.99
N GLU A 278 24.62 0.54 5.43
CA GLU A 278 24.73 0.15 6.81
C GLU A 278 25.60 1.12 7.67
N SER A 279 25.88 2.32 7.17
CA SER A 279 26.63 3.33 7.93
C SER A 279 25.92 3.65 9.26
N TYR A 280 26.72 3.83 10.31
CA TYR A 280 26.27 4.16 11.67
C TYR A 280 25.52 3.03 12.40
N HIS A 281 25.98 1.78 12.22
CA HIS A 281 25.70 0.64 13.10
C HIS A 281 26.10 0.93 14.55
N THR A 282 25.30 1.74 15.20
CA THR A 282 25.33 1.88 16.64
C THR A 282 24.61 0.65 17.22
N ALA A 283 25.05 0.18 18.38
CA ALA A 283 24.18 -0.64 19.23
C ALA A 283 22.82 0.06 19.33
N ARG A 284 21.72 -0.71 19.41
CA ARG A 284 20.33 -0.24 19.52
C ARG A 284 20.24 1.20 20.02
N PHE A 285 19.94 2.11 19.10
CA PHE A 285 20.03 3.53 19.36
C PHE A 285 18.95 3.99 20.34
N SER A 286 19.29 4.99 21.15
CA SER A 286 18.40 5.50 22.19
C SER A 286 17.25 6.34 21.63
N PHE A 287 16.08 6.23 22.26
CA PHE A 287 14.84 6.95 21.93
C PHE A 287 14.61 8.20 22.79
N ILE A 288 15.67 8.79 23.36
CA ILE A 288 15.55 9.99 24.19
C ILE A 288 14.86 11.10 23.39
N ILE A 289 13.66 11.47 23.83
CA ILE A 289 13.01 12.70 23.38
C ILE A 289 13.70 13.82 24.14
N GLN A 290 14.71 14.44 23.53
CA GLN A 290 15.13 15.75 24.02
C GLN A 290 13.94 16.67 23.81
N ASN A 291 13.47 17.32 24.88
CA ASN A 291 12.52 18.44 24.78
C ASN A 291 13.26 19.63 24.13
N SER A 292 13.68 19.49 22.87
CA SER A 292 14.19 20.61 22.11
C SER A 292 12.98 21.33 21.52
N THR A 293 12.61 22.42 22.18
CA THR A 293 11.84 23.50 21.59
C THR A 293 12.50 23.96 20.30
N TYR A 294 11.95 23.56 19.15
CA TYR A 294 12.18 24.17 17.85
C TYR A 294 10.84 24.35 17.15
#